data_AF-A0A7W4VU67-F1
#
_entry.id   AF-A0A7W4VU67-F1
#
_cell.length_a   1.000
_cell.length_b   1.000
_cell.length_c   1.000
_cell.angle_alpha   90.00
_cell.angle_beta   90.00
_cell.angle_gamma   90.00
#
_symmetry.space_group_name_H-M   'P 1'
#
loop_
_entity.id
_entity.type
_entity.pdbx_description
1 polymer ?
#
loop_
_entity_poly.entity_id
_entity_poly.type
_entity_poly.pdbx_seq_one_letter_code
_entity_poly.pdbx_strand_id
1 'polypeptide(L)'
;MQVLTAVPQVLSYVVALVDEVPEAKDVKAGWLAFAIFIGLILAVAFLGFSLVKQLRKAEAAEEAGLYDPSDKKPTPMPTVEPDRKDDTAQNGA
;
A
#
# COMPACT_ATOMS: atom_id res chain seq x y z
N MET A 1 20.40 -21.22 27.96
CA MET A 1 19.84 -20.84 29.28
C MET A 1 20.36 -19.50 29.83
N GLN A 2 21.15 -18.70 29.11
CA GLN A 2 21.54 -17.34 29.55
C GLN A 2 20.58 -16.24 29.08
N VAL A 3 19.93 -16.43 27.93
CA VAL A 3 18.95 -15.46 27.39
C VAL A 3 17.73 -15.29 28.30
N LEU A 4 17.32 -16.35 29.00
CA LEU A 4 16.16 -16.34 29.88
C LEU A 4 16.40 -15.52 31.17
N THR A 5 17.65 -15.39 31.61
CA THR A 5 18.04 -14.57 32.79
C THR A 5 18.43 -13.15 32.43
N ALA A 6 18.78 -12.88 31.16
CA ALA A 6 19.10 -11.53 30.71
C ALA A 6 17.85 -10.64 30.62
N VAL A 7 16.72 -11.20 30.18
CA VAL A 7 15.44 -10.47 30.07
C VAL A 7 14.97 -9.87 31.41
N PRO A 8 14.90 -10.60 32.54
CA PRO A 8 14.46 -10.00 33.80
C PRO A 8 15.43 -8.94 34.32
N GLN A 9 16.74 -9.10 34.11
CA GLN A 9 17.74 -8.11 34.53
C GLN A 9 17.61 -6.81 33.72
N VAL A 10 17.55 -6.92 32.39
CA VAL A 10 17.32 -5.78 31.49
C VAL A 10 15.99 -5.10 31.84
N LEU A 11 14.94 -5.87 32.12
CA LEU A 11 13.65 -5.33 32.52
C LEU A 11 13.74 -4.57 33.86
N SER A 12 14.46 -5.10 34.85
CA SER A 12 14.68 -4.41 36.12
C SER A 12 15.45 -3.10 35.96
N TYR A 13 16.47 -3.05 35.11
CA TYR A 13 17.19 -1.81 34.82
C TYR A 13 16.31 -0.80 34.10
N VAL A 14 15.50 -1.25 33.12
CA VAL A 14 14.54 -0.39 32.42
C VAL A 14 13.49 0.16 33.38
N VAL A 15 12.94 -0.66 34.27
CA VAL A 15 11.97 -0.21 35.28
C VAL A 15 12.63 0.82 36.22
N ALA A 16 13.83 0.56 36.74
CA ALA A 16 14.53 1.50 37.60
C ALA A 16 14.86 2.84 36.93
N LEU A 17 15.07 2.84 35.60
CA LEU A 17 15.28 4.05 34.79
C LEU A 17 13.99 4.86 34.54
N VAL A 18 12.82 4.24 34.66
CA VAL A 18 11.52 4.83 34.31
C VAL A 18 10.63 5.07 35.55
N ASP A 19 11.02 4.53 36.71
CA ASP A 19 10.34 4.70 38.02
C ASP A 19 10.61 6.06 38.69
N GLU A 20 11.01 7.06 37.91
CA GLU A 20 11.01 8.45 38.39
C GLU A 20 9.57 8.94 38.36
N VAL A 21 8.93 9.03 39.52
CA VAL A 21 7.54 9.52 39.66
C VAL A 21 7.49 10.93 39.08
N PRO A 22 6.81 11.13 37.92
CA PRO A 22 6.84 12.42 37.26
C PRO A 22 6.13 13.44 38.15
N GLU A 23 6.76 14.59 38.37
CA GLU A 23 6.10 15.71 39.06
C GLU A 23 4.83 16.09 38.27
N ALA A 24 3.75 16.49 38.96
CA ALA A 24 2.42 16.75 38.37
C ALA A 24 2.40 17.78 37.21
N LYS A 25 3.53 18.44 36.90
CA LYS A 25 3.72 19.37 35.79
C LYS A 25 4.17 18.71 34.48
N ASP A 26 4.58 17.45 34.51
CA ASP A 26 5.12 16.70 33.36
C ASP A 26 4.02 16.23 32.38
N VAL A 27 2.76 16.37 32.78
CA VAL A 27 1.58 16.17 31.94
C VAL A 27 1.29 17.35 31.00
N LYS A 28 2.14 18.38 30.95
CA LYS A 28 2.18 19.33 29.83
C LYS A 28 2.91 18.68 28.64
N ALA A 29 2.17 17.74 28.05
CA ALA A 29 2.36 17.03 26.81
C ALA A 29 3.46 17.61 25.91
N GLY A 30 4.53 16.84 25.77
CA GLY A 30 5.56 17.13 24.78
C GLY A 30 4.92 17.37 23.41
N TRP A 31 5.38 18.42 22.74
CA TRP A 31 5.02 18.74 21.35
C TRP A 31 5.12 17.53 20.40
N LEU A 32 5.98 16.56 20.73
CA LEU A 32 6.08 15.29 20.01
C LEU A 32 4.78 14.48 20.02
N ALA A 33 4.11 14.34 21.18
CA ALA A 33 2.85 13.61 21.27
C ALA A 33 1.75 14.31 20.45
N PHE A 34 1.72 15.65 20.47
CA PHE A 34 0.84 16.45 19.63
C PHE A 34 1.14 16.23 18.13
N ALA A 35 2.41 16.26 17.73
CA ALA A 35 2.81 16.02 16.34
C ALA A 35 2.44 14.63 15.85
N ILE A 36 2.64 13.59 16.69
CA ILE A 36 2.21 12.22 16.38
C ILE A 36 0.69 12.16 16.21
N PHE A 37 -0.07 12.79 17.10
CA PHE A 37 -1.53 12.81 17.02
C PHE A 37 -2.04 13.45 15.72
N ILE A 38 -1.50 14.61 15.35
CA ILE A 38 -1.82 15.26 14.06
C ILE A 38 -1.37 14.37 12.89
N GLY A 39 -0.20 13.74 12.96
CA GLY A 39 0.28 12.81 11.94
C GLY A 39 -0.68 11.64 11.73
N LEU A 40 -1.23 11.07 12.82
CA LEU A 40 -2.23 10.01 12.74
C LEU A 40 -3.53 10.49 12.10
N ILE A 41 -4.00 11.70 12.43
CA ILE A 41 -5.19 12.29 11.80
C ILE A 41 -4.97 12.44 10.29
N LEU A 42 -3.82 12.99 9.87
CA LEU A 42 -3.50 13.15 8.46
C LEU A 42 -3.37 11.81 7.74
N ALA A 43 -2.78 10.80 8.39
CA ALA A 43 -2.69 9.46 7.84
C ALA A 43 -4.08 8.85 7.59
N VAL A 44 -5.00 8.95 8.56
CA VAL A 44 -6.37 8.46 8.43
C VAL A 44 -7.13 9.24 7.35
N ALA A 45 -7.03 10.58 7.34
CA ALA A 45 -7.67 11.42 6.33
C ALA A 45 -7.15 11.10 4.92
N PHE A 46 -5.84 10.92 4.77
CA PHE A 46 -5.22 10.54 3.50
C PHE A 46 -5.68 9.16 3.03
N LEU A 47 -5.73 8.17 3.94
CA LEU A 47 -6.20 6.82 3.62
C LEU A 47 -7.68 6.82 3.22
N GLY A 48 -8.53 7.52 3.98
CA GLY A 48 -9.95 7.68 3.67
C GLY A 48 -10.17 8.37 2.33
N PHE A 49 -9.44 9.47 2.06
CA PHE A 49 -9.50 10.16 0.77
C PHE A 49 -9.06 9.27 -0.39
N SER A 50 -7.98 8.50 -0.21
CA SER A 50 -7.47 7.59 -1.24
C SER A 50 -8.49 6.51 -1.60
N LEU A 51 -9.14 5.93 -0.58
CA LEU A 51 -10.17 4.92 -0.77
C LEU A 51 -11.42 5.50 -1.45
N VAL A 52 -11.95 6.60 -0.92
CA VAL A 52 -13.15 7.25 -1.48
C VAL A 52 -12.90 7.70 -2.93
N LYS A 53 -11.71 8.22 -3.23
CA LYS A 53 -11.34 8.59 -4.61
C LYS A 53 -11.37 7.39 -5.57
N GLN A 54 -10.95 6.21 -5.12
CA GLN A 54 -10.99 5.00 -5.94
C GLN A 54 -12.42 4.50 -6.14
N LEU A 55 -13.23 4.49 -5.07
CA LEU A 55 -14.65 4.11 -5.16
C LEU A 55 -15.42 5.03 -6.12
N ARG A 56 -15.25 6.36 -5.98
CA ARG A 56 -15.90 7.33 -6.87
C ARG A 56 -15.47 7.20 -8.33
N LYS A 57 -14.23 6.77 -8.60
CA LYS A 57 -13.78 6.51 -9.96
C LYS A 57 -14.42 5.26 -10.56
N ALA A 58 -14.61 4.22 -9.74
CA ALA A 58 -15.31 3.02 -10.17
C ALA A 58 -16.78 3.33 -10.48
N GLU A 59 -17.46 4.03 -9.57
CA GLU A 59 -18.85 4.50 -9.78
C GLU A 59 -18.98 5.38 -11.04
N ALA A 60 -18.07 6.34 -11.24
CA ALA A 60 -18.12 7.20 -12.43
C ALA A 60 -17.88 6.42 -13.74
N ALA A 61 -17.05 5.36 -13.70
CA ALA A 61 -16.84 4.50 -14.86
C ALA A 61 -18.05 3.59 -15.13
N GLU A 62 -18.73 3.14 -14.08
CA GLU A 62 -20.01 2.43 -14.18
C GLU A 62 -21.11 3.33 -14.76
N GLU A 63 -21.27 4.56 -14.24
CA GLU A 63 -22.24 5.54 -14.75
C GLU A 63 -21.94 5.95 -16.20
N ALA A 64 -20.66 6.03 -16.56
CA ALA A 64 -20.22 6.26 -17.94
C ALA A 64 -20.44 5.05 -18.87
N GLY A 65 -20.98 3.93 -18.37
CA GLY A 65 -21.23 2.71 -19.14
C GLY A 65 -19.95 2.02 -19.63
N LEU A 66 -18.80 2.29 -19.01
CA LEU A 66 -17.50 1.78 -19.44
C LEU A 66 -17.27 0.31 -19.06
N TYR A 67 -18.13 -0.23 -18.20
CA TYR A 67 -18.17 -1.66 -17.87
C TYR A 67 -19.36 -2.31 -18.58
N ASP A 68 -19.34 -2.39 -19.90
CA ASP A 68 -20.25 -3.29 -20.62
C ASP A 68 -19.72 -4.73 -20.43
N PRO A 69 -20.50 -5.67 -19.84
CA PRO A 69 -20.10 -7.07 -19.75
C PRO A 69 -19.90 -7.74 -21.13
N SER A 70 -20.33 -7.09 -22.22
CA SER A 70 -20.11 -7.51 -23.61
C SER A 70 -18.78 -7.01 -24.18
N ASP A 71 -18.07 -6.09 -23.51
CA ASP A 71 -16.75 -5.61 -23.95
C ASP A 71 -15.73 -6.75 -23.81
N LYS A 72 -15.39 -7.37 -24.95
CA LYS A 72 -14.33 -8.37 -25.03
C LYS A 72 -13.03 -7.72 -24.55
N LYS A 73 -12.45 -8.29 -23.47
CA LYS A 73 -11.06 -8.03 -23.05
C LYS A 73 -10.18 -7.97 -24.31
N PRO A 74 -9.33 -6.93 -24.50
CA PRO A 74 -8.49 -6.82 -25.69
C PRO A 74 -7.77 -8.14 -25.88
N THR A 75 -8.19 -8.88 -26.90
CA THR A 75 -7.51 -10.11 -27.26
C THR A 75 -6.13 -9.64 -27.71
N PRO A 76 -5.03 -10.08 -27.06
CA PRO A 76 -3.70 -9.74 -27.55
C PRO A 76 -3.70 -10.10 -29.03
N MET A 77 -3.62 -9.10 -29.91
CA MET A 77 -3.71 -9.35 -31.33
C MET A 77 -2.61 -10.36 -31.66
N PRO A 78 -2.92 -11.43 -32.42
CA PRO A 78 -1.88 -12.29 -32.95
C PRO A 78 -0.90 -11.36 -33.66
N THR A 79 0.37 -11.38 -33.23
CA THR A 79 1.45 -10.76 -33.98
C THR A 79 1.29 -11.21 -35.41
N VAL A 80 0.94 -10.28 -36.31
CA VAL A 80 0.86 -10.53 -37.74
C VAL A 80 2.28 -10.88 -38.16
N GLU A 81 2.59 -12.17 -38.15
CA GLU A 81 3.80 -12.70 -38.77
C GLU A 81 3.66 -12.38 -40.25
N PRO A 82 4.59 -11.60 -40.83
CA PRO A 82 4.43 -11.13 -42.20
C PRO A 82 4.34 -12.34 -43.13
N ASP A 83 3.24 -12.37 -43.86
CA ASP A 83 2.91 -13.27 -44.97
C ASP A 83 4.15 -13.49 -45.85
N ARG A 84 4.86 -14.60 -45.60
CA ARG A 84 5.94 -15.08 -46.47
C ARG A 84 5.27 -15.62 -47.73
N LYS A 85 5.14 -14.73 -48.71
CA LYS A 85 4.79 -15.08 -50.08
C LYS A 85 5.76 -16.14 -50.61
N ASP A 86 5.21 -17.29 -50.97
CA ASP A 86 5.34 -17.95 -52.28
C ASP A 86 6.72 -17.90 -52.97
N ASP A 87 7.69 -18.69 -52.48
CA ASP A 87 8.99 -18.90 -53.17
C ASP A 87 9.15 -20.28 -53.84
N THR A 88 8.23 -21.24 -53.67
CA THR A 88 8.47 -22.64 -54.10
C THR A 88 7.78 -23.08 -55.39
N ALA A 89 7.15 -22.17 -56.14
CA ALA A 89 6.53 -22.49 -57.44
C ALA A 89 7.45 -22.24 -58.65
N GLN A 90 8.77 -22.10 -58.47
CA GLN A 90 9.75 -22.07 -59.56
C GLN A 90 10.93 -23.01 -59.31
N ASN A 91 10.71 -24.32 -59.45
CA ASN A 91 11.74 -25.16 -60.07
C ASN A 91 11.11 -26.41 -60.70
N GLY A 92 10.53 -26.23 -61.88
CA GLY A 92 10.42 -27.28 -62.86
C GLY A 92 11.63 -27.20 -63.78
N ALA A 93 12.50 -28.20 -63.69
CA ALA A 93 13.43 -28.66 -64.73
C ALA A 93 13.90 -30.07 -64.37
#